data_AF-A0A956EIE3-F1
#
_entry.id   AF-A0A956EIE3-F1
#
_cell.length_a   1.000
_cell.length_b   1.000
_cell.length_c   1.000
_cell.angle_alpha   90.00
_cell.angle_beta   90.00
_cell.angle_gamma   90.00
#
_symmetry.space_group_name_H-M   'P 1'
#
loop_
_entity.id
_entity.type
_entity.pdbx_description
1 polymer ?
#
loop_
_entity_poly.entity_id
_entity_poly.type
_entity_poly.pdbx_seq_one_letter_code
_entity_poly.pdbx_strand_id
1 'polypeptide(L)'
;MIHNLAPPLPASLLAAADLDLTTVLVGAVAVGLGILFFLFLARNFLYVCRPNEALIFTGRARVKDGVDLGPLVVLGRGTSGQPAEFAGCGKGHAWRVPILERVDRLDMAAMSIDVVVQNAYSAGNIPLKIHAIANVKICSDPRLIRNAIERFLGKPVGEIQLVAQQTLEGALREVLAQMTPEQVNEDRLAFAENLSRSAKDDLDKLGIQLDNLKIQNVSDDVGYLDSLGRPQIAAVLRDAENAENQAQQEISESQAEAHQRAEIAKADAETQILRKRNELAKIRAELDGQAASVEREAEAAAKTARANAEQALQEVRGDLEQKRLQAEVVIPAEIQREAEAIRAKGAAAPTIENGLAVAQVLEAMAGAWNSMGAQAKEIYVIQHLEELVGSVIESVEKIRVREVNVLDPGDGSGLASYAAAYPNTVAAILTALRQTTGVDVPEITNLVFIRRVRSRILYEQMLGRATRLCPEIDKEFFRIFDAVDLYAALEDHTTMKPVVTRPTFSFVQLAEEIARVEDEA
;
A
#
# COMPACT_ATOMS: atom_id res chain seq x y z
N MET A 1 -83.56 31.06 -120.47
CA MET A 1 -83.90 31.65 -119.16
C MET A 1 -83.34 30.72 -118.11
N ILE A 2 -82.31 30.99 -117.31
CA ILE A 2 -81.54 32.20 -116.99
C ILE A 2 -80.11 31.70 -116.73
N HIS A 3 -79.13 32.36 -117.33
CA HIS A 3 -77.71 32.21 -117.03
C HIS A 3 -77.44 32.60 -115.58
N ASN A 4 -76.69 31.79 -114.83
CA ASN A 4 -75.78 32.31 -113.82
C ASN A 4 -74.65 31.30 -113.57
N LEU A 5 -73.53 31.57 -114.25
CA LEU A 5 -72.24 30.93 -114.00
C LEU A 5 -71.77 31.29 -112.59
N ALA A 6 -71.23 30.29 -111.89
CA ALA A 6 -70.49 30.48 -110.65
C ALA A 6 -69.32 31.47 -110.86
N PRO A 7 -69.05 32.42 -109.94
CA PRO A 7 -67.81 33.16 -109.95
C PRO A 7 -66.63 32.24 -109.54
N PRO A 8 -65.45 32.38 -110.15
CA PRO A 8 -64.28 31.60 -109.75
C PRO A 8 -63.83 32.01 -108.35
N LEU A 9 -63.42 31.01 -107.56
CA LEU A 9 -62.81 31.19 -106.24
C LEU A 9 -61.63 32.20 -106.33
N PRO A 10 -61.54 33.18 -105.44
CA PRO A 10 -60.39 34.08 -105.42
C PRO A 10 -59.13 33.31 -105.06
N ALA A 11 -58.11 33.43 -105.91
CA ALA A 11 -56.76 32.90 -105.76
C ALA A 11 -55.95 33.60 -104.65
N SER A 12 -56.59 33.89 -103.51
CA SER A 12 -55.98 34.52 -102.33
C SER A 12 -55.83 33.57 -101.15
N LEU A 13 -56.12 32.28 -101.32
CA LEU A 13 -55.95 31.23 -100.30
C LEU A 13 -54.66 30.39 -100.47
N LEU A 14 -53.84 30.70 -101.48
CA LEU A 14 -52.55 30.04 -101.75
C LEU A 14 -51.33 30.96 -101.48
N ALA A 15 -51.49 32.00 -100.66
CA ALA A 15 -50.42 32.93 -100.29
C ALA A 15 -50.17 32.99 -98.77
N ALA A 16 -50.49 31.91 -98.04
CA ALA A 16 -50.34 31.85 -96.58
C ALA A 16 -49.47 30.69 -96.10
N ALA A 17 -48.60 30.13 -96.97
CA ALA A 17 -47.78 28.97 -96.62
C ALA A 17 -46.32 29.02 -97.09
N ASP A 18 -45.78 30.21 -97.36
CA ASP A 18 -44.32 30.42 -97.40
C ASP A 18 -43.89 31.19 -96.15
N LEU A 19 -44.18 30.62 -94.97
CA LEU A 19 -43.47 31.00 -93.77
C LEU A 19 -42.12 30.28 -93.83
N ASP A 20 -41.09 30.99 -94.31
CA ASP A 20 -39.72 30.52 -94.32
C ASP A 20 -39.40 29.82 -92.99
N LEU A 21 -38.91 28.58 -93.03
CA LEU A 21 -38.58 27.78 -91.85
C LEU A 21 -37.71 28.56 -90.84
N THR A 22 -36.90 29.50 -91.33
CA THR A 22 -36.08 30.43 -90.55
C THR A 22 -36.91 31.43 -89.73
N THR A 23 -38.02 31.96 -90.26
CA THR A 23 -38.91 32.89 -89.56
C THR A 23 -39.67 32.20 -88.42
N VAL A 24 -40.14 30.98 -88.65
CA VAL A 24 -40.78 30.14 -87.62
C VAL A 24 -39.77 29.76 -86.54
N LEU A 25 -38.54 29.40 -86.93
CA LEU A 25 -37.46 29.07 -85.99
C LEU A 25 -37.04 30.28 -85.14
N VAL A 26 -36.87 31.46 -85.75
CA VAL A 26 -36.54 32.71 -85.03
C VAL A 26 -37.68 33.12 -84.10
N GLY A 27 -38.94 33.00 -84.52
CA GLY A 27 -40.10 33.24 -83.68
C GLY A 27 -40.16 32.28 -82.48
N ALA A 28 -39.94 30.99 -82.70
CA ALA A 28 -39.91 29.99 -81.63
C ALA A 28 -38.76 30.23 -80.63
N VAL A 29 -37.59 30.63 -81.10
CA VAL A 29 -36.45 30.98 -80.24
C VAL A 29 -36.72 32.27 -79.46
N ALA A 30 -37.32 33.29 -80.07
CA ALA A 30 -37.69 34.53 -79.39
C ALA A 30 -38.74 34.28 -78.29
N VAL A 31 -39.74 33.44 -78.56
CA VAL A 31 -40.73 33.02 -77.55
C VAL A 31 -40.07 32.20 -76.45
N GLY A 32 -39.18 31.27 -76.80
CA GLY A 32 -38.42 30.47 -75.83
C GLY A 32 -37.54 31.32 -74.91
N LEU A 33 -36.81 32.28 -75.47
CA LEU A 33 -36.01 33.25 -74.71
C LEU A 33 -36.89 34.18 -73.87
N GLY A 34 -38.06 34.60 -74.38
CA GLY A 34 -39.03 35.37 -73.62
C GLY A 34 -39.58 34.62 -72.41
N ILE A 35 -39.90 33.33 -72.56
CA ILE A 35 -40.33 32.46 -71.46
C ILE A 35 -39.20 32.26 -70.45
N LEU A 36 -37.97 32.00 -70.92
CA LEU A 36 -36.81 31.86 -70.04
C LEU A 36 -36.52 33.16 -69.27
N PHE A 37 -36.63 34.31 -69.93
CA PHE A 37 -36.46 35.63 -69.31
C PHE A 37 -37.57 35.89 -68.28
N PHE A 38 -38.81 35.55 -68.60
CA PHE A 38 -39.94 35.66 -67.66
C PHE A 38 -39.76 34.73 -66.46
N LEU A 39 -39.35 33.47 -66.68
CA LEU A 39 -39.04 32.52 -65.60
C LEU A 39 -37.86 32.99 -64.74
N PHE A 40 -36.85 33.60 -65.35
CA PHE A 40 -35.72 34.21 -64.63
C PHE A 40 -36.19 35.37 -63.75
N LEU A 41 -37.01 36.28 -64.27
CA LEU A 41 -37.59 37.39 -63.52
C LEU A 41 -38.49 36.88 -62.38
N ALA A 42 -39.37 35.94 -62.69
CA ALA A 42 -40.25 35.26 -61.76
C ALA A 42 -39.47 34.64 -60.59
N ARG A 43 -38.41 33.90 -60.90
CA ARG A 43 -37.54 33.28 -59.90
C ARG A 43 -36.84 34.30 -59.03
N ASN A 44 -36.43 35.44 -59.59
CA ASN A 44 -35.74 36.49 -58.82
C ASN A 44 -36.67 37.22 -57.82
N PHE A 45 -37.98 37.20 -58.06
CA PHE A 45 -38.97 37.77 -57.14
C PHE A 45 -39.55 36.77 -56.14
N LEU A 46 -39.33 35.48 -56.36
CA LEU A 46 -39.76 34.42 -55.47
C LEU A 46 -38.73 34.23 -54.34
N TYR A 47 -39.11 34.59 -53.12
CA TYR A 47 -38.32 34.31 -51.93
C TYR A 47 -38.87 33.09 -51.21
N VAL A 48 -38.02 32.08 -51.03
CA VAL A 48 -38.32 30.86 -50.29
C VAL A 48 -37.71 30.96 -48.90
N CYS A 49 -38.52 30.73 -47.88
CA CYS A 49 -38.15 30.82 -46.47
C CYS A 49 -37.57 29.47 -46.00
N ARG A 50 -36.40 29.50 -45.36
CA ARG A 50 -35.84 28.30 -44.71
C ARG A 50 -36.58 27.99 -43.40
N PRO A 51 -36.54 26.73 -42.90
CA PRO A 51 -37.21 26.37 -41.64
C PRO A 51 -36.70 27.10 -40.39
N ASN A 52 -35.49 27.64 -40.43
CA ASN A 52 -34.81 28.31 -39.32
C ASN A 52 -34.73 29.84 -39.48
N GLU A 53 -35.42 30.42 -40.46
CA GLU A 53 -35.50 31.88 -40.62
C GLU A 53 -36.97 32.31 -40.80
N ALA A 54 -37.25 33.58 -40.54
CA ALA A 54 -38.48 34.24 -40.96
C ALA A 54 -38.15 35.29 -42.02
N LEU A 55 -38.95 35.35 -43.08
CA LEU A 55 -38.88 36.42 -44.06
C LEU A 55 -39.92 37.48 -43.73
N ILE A 56 -39.50 38.73 -43.66
CA ILE A 56 -40.35 39.85 -43.27
C ILE A 56 -40.45 40.79 -44.47
N PHE A 57 -41.66 40.92 -45.00
CA PHE A 57 -41.95 41.82 -46.12
C PHE A 57 -42.54 43.11 -45.56
N THR A 58 -41.81 44.21 -45.73
CA THR A 58 -42.21 45.55 -45.31
C THR A 58 -42.50 46.44 -46.51
N GLY A 59 -43.42 47.40 -46.37
CA GLY A 59 -43.71 48.42 -47.39
C GLY A 59 -45.19 48.54 -47.76
N ARG A 60 -45.84 47.44 -48.14
CA ARG A 60 -47.27 47.45 -48.47
C ARG A 60 -48.14 47.39 -47.20
N ALA A 61 -49.00 48.39 -47.01
CA ALA A 61 -50.02 48.37 -45.96
C ALA A 61 -50.98 47.18 -46.17
N ARG A 62 -51.19 46.39 -45.12
CA ARG A 62 -52.09 45.24 -45.11
C ARG A 62 -53.16 45.47 -44.06
N VAL A 63 -54.35 45.85 -44.52
CA VAL A 63 -55.52 46.04 -43.66
C VAL A 63 -56.50 44.91 -43.91
N LYS A 64 -56.98 44.28 -42.83
CA LYS A 64 -58.07 43.30 -42.87
C LYS A 64 -59.05 43.65 -41.76
N ASP A 65 -60.33 43.77 -42.11
CA ASP A 65 -61.41 44.09 -41.17
C ASP A 65 -61.15 45.36 -40.32
N GLY A 66 -60.50 46.37 -40.92
CA GLY A 66 -60.21 47.66 -40.27
C GLY A 66 -58.99 47.66 -39.33
N VAL A 67 -58.30 46.53 -39.17
CA VAL A 67 -57.09 46.41 -38.36
C VAL A 67 -55.86 46.34 -39.26
N ASP A 68 -54.84 47.15 -38.95
CA ASP A 68 -53.53 47.06 -39.60
C ASP A 68 -52.82 45.79 -39.10
N LEU A 69 -52.53 44.88 -40.04
CA LEU A 69 -51.87 43.61 -39.75
C LEU A 69 -50.34 43.75 -39.68
N GLY A 70 -49.81 44.93 -40.02
CA GLY A 70 -48.39 45.21 -40.05
C GLY A 70 -47.65 44.45 -41.16
N PRO A 71 -46.33 44.20 -41.00
CA PRO A 71 -45.53 43.55 -42.02
C PRO A 71 -45.93 42.08 -42.22
N LEU A 72 -45.79 41.58 -43.46
CA LEU A 72 -46.07 40.18 -43.76
C LEU A 72 -44.91 39.31 -43.31
N VAL A 73 -45.19 38.32 -42.45
CA VAL A 73 -44.20 37.41 -41.88
C VAL A 73 -44.35 36.05 -42.53
N VAL A 74 -43.36 35.57 -43.27
CA VAL A 74 -43.40 34.26 -43.92
C VAL A 74 -42.52 33.28 -43.15
N LEU A 75 -43.12 32.21 -42.67
CA LEU A 75 -42.46 31.15 -41.91
C LEU A 75 -42.34 29.88 -42.76
N GLY A 76 -41.25 29.13 -42.57
CA GLY A 76 -41.03 27.86 -43.28
C GLY A 76 -42.04 26.75 -42.94
N ARG A 77 -42.71 26.83 -41.77
CA ARG A 77 -43.78 25.92 -41.33
C ARG A 77 -45.15 26.60 -41.46
N GLY A 78 -45.72 26.61 -42.67
CA GLY A 78 -47.09 27.06 -42.91
C GLY A 78 -47.94 25.95 -43.52
N THR A 79 -48.86 25.37 -42.75
CA THR A 79 -49.93 24.51 -43.26
C THR A 79 -51.02 25.37 -43.91
N SER A 80 -51.48 24.97 -45.10
CA SER A 80 -52.62 25.60 -45.76
C SER A 80 -53.90 25.39 -44.94
N GLY A 81 -54.37 26.43 -44.24
CA GLY A 81 -55.62 26.36 -43.46
C GLY A 81 -55.57 26.97 -42.07
N GLN A 82 -54.65 27.89 -41.78
CA GLN A 82 -54.57 28.51 -40.45
C GLN A 82 -55.79 29.43 -40.15
N PRO A 83 -56.23 29.51 -38.88
CA PRO A 83 -57.29 30.43 -38.43
C PRO A 83 -57.07 31.88 -38.84
N ALA A 84 -58.13 32.68 -38.93
CA ALA A 84 -58.10 34.08 -39.37
C ALA A 84 -57.13 34.99 -38.59
N GLU A 85 -56.79 34.61 -37.36
CA GLU A 85 -55.82 35.29 -36.48
C GLU A 85 -54.36 35.15 -36.93
N PHE A 86 -54.07 34.18 -37.81
CA PHE A 86 -52.78 33.95 -38.43
C PHE A 86 -52.73 34.48 -39.88
N ALA A 87 -53.70 35.32 -40.27
CA ALA A 87 -53.73 36.01 -41.56
C ALA A 87 -52.54 36.96 -41.69
N GLY A 88 -51.44 36.44 -42.22
CA GLY A 88 -50.14 37.14 -42.27
C GLY A 88 -48.97 36.18 -42.46
N CYS A 89 -49.18 34.89 -42.15
CA CYS A 89 -48.20 33.85 -42.38
C CYS A 89 -48.28 33.27 -43.80
N GLY A 90 -47.33 33.66 -44.65
CA GLY A 90 -47.23 33.16 -46.02
C GLY A 90 -46.84 31.67 -46.10
N LYS A 91 -47.05 31.06 -47.27
CA LYS A 91 -46.84 29.62 -47.53
C LYS A 91 -45.35 29.21 -47.58
N GLY A 92 -44.45 29.53 -46.65
CA GLY A 92 -43.02 29.17 -46.77
C GLY A 92 -42.28 29.73 -48.00
N HIS A 93 -42.99 30.46 -48.87
CA HIS A 93 -42.50 31.23 -50.00
C HIS A 93 -43.47 32.39 -50.21
N ALA A 94 -42.94 33.52 -50.66
CA ALA A 94 -43.74 34.68 -51.05
C ALA A 94 -43.05 35.45 -52.17
N TRP A 95 -43.89 36.11 -52.96
CA TRP A 95 -43.45 36.96 -54.05
C TRP A 95 -43.23 38.37 -53.52
N ARG A 96 -42.03 38.91 -53.76
CA ARG A 96 -41.71 40.31 -53.49
C ARG A 96 -42.21 41.15 -54.65
N VAL A 97 -43.08 42.11 -54.39
CA VAL A 97 -43.42 43.15 -55.38
C VAL A 97 -42.25 44.14 -55.46
N PRO A 98 -41.52 44.21 -56.59
CA PRO A 98 -40.40 45.14 -56.71
C PRO A 98 -40.86 46.58 -56.49
N ILE A 99 -39.97 47.42 -55.96
CA ILE A 99 -40.18 48.86 -55.64
C ILE A 99 -41.08 49.10 -54.40
N LEU A 100 -42.13 48.31 -54.20
CA LEU A 100 -43.08 48.51 -53.10
C LEU A 100 -42.76 47.71 -51.83
N GLU A 101 -42.00 46.61 -51.94
CA GLU A 101 -41.72 45.73 -50.81
C GLU A 101 -40.20 45.50 -50.61
N ARG A 102 -39.75 45.61 -49.35
CA ARG A 102 -38.42 45.21 -48.88
C ARG A 102 -38.54 43.87 -48.16
N VAL A 103 -37.53 43.00 -48.31
CA VAL A 103 -37.48 41.69 -47.67
C VAL A 103 -36.29 41.64 -46.74
N ASP A 104 -36.57 41.50 -45.45
CA ASP A 104 -35.57 41.29 -44.40
C ASP A 104 -35.65 39.85 -43.89
N ARG A 105 -34.51 39.31 -43.45
CA ARG A 105 -34.40 37.95 -42.90
C ARG A 105 -34.14 38.04 -41.40
N LEU A 106 -34.90 37.28 -40.64
CA LEU A 106 -34.72 37.14 -39.20
C LEU A 106 -34.30 35.71 -38.89
N ASP A 107 -33.11 35.53 -38.32
CA ASP A 107 -32.62 34.22 -37.91
C ASP A 107 -33.36 33.75 -36.66
N MET A 108 -33.94 32.56 -36.72
CA MET A 108 -34.71 31.93 -35.64
C MET A 108 -34.01 30.70 -35.08
N ALA A 109 -32.73 30.49 -35.42
CA ALA A 109 -31.93 29.42 -34.86
C ALA A 109 -31.88 29.52 -33.31
N ALA A 110 -31.81 28.35 -32.67
CA ALA A 110 -31.61 28.29 -31.23
C ALA A 110 -30.23 28.83 -30.87
N MET A 111 -30.19 29.67 -29.83
CA MET A 111 -28.97 30.24 -29.28
C MET A 111 -28.85 29.83 -27.81
N SER A 112 -27.65 29.39 -27.42
CA SER A 112 -27.32 29.08 -26.03
C SER A 112 -26.83 30.35 -25.34
N ILE A 113 -27.33 30.60 -24.14
CA ILE A 113 -26.97 31.73 -23.28
C ILE A 113 -26.45 31.15 -21.98
N ASP A 114 -25.22 31.55 -21.64
CA ASP A 114 -24.63 31.27 -20.33
C ASP A 114 -25.01 32.42 -19.39
N VAL A 115 -25.73 32.08 -18.33
CA VAL A 115 -26.26 33.03 -17.34
C VAL A 115 -25.49 32.80 -16.06
N VAL A 116 -24.62 33.76 -15.74
CA VAL A 116 -23.82 33.76 -14.51
C VAL A 116 -24.25 34.92 -13.65
N VAL A 117 -24.93 34.63 -12.54
CA VAL A 117 -25.33 35.65 -11.57
C VAL A 117 -24.51 35.49 -10.31
N GLN A 118 -23.86 36.58 -9.92
CA GLN A 118 -23.12 36.70 -8.67
C GLN A 118 -23.92 37.54 -7.67
N ASN A 119 -23.71 37.28 -6.39
CA ASN A 119 -24.33 38.02 -5.29
C ASN A 119 -25.87 38.08 -5.39
N ALA A 120 -26.50 36.97 -5.75
CA ALA A 120 -27.96 36.86 -5.79
C ALA A 120 -28.47 36.42 -4.42
N TYR A 121 -29.21 37.29 -3.74
CA TYR A 121 -29.68 37.03 -2.38
C TYR A 121 -30.86 36.05 -2.38
N SER A 122 -30.73 35.00 -1.57
CA SER A 122 -31.81 34.04 -1.31
C SER A 122 -32.82 34.57 -0.28
N ALA A 123 -33.93 33.85 -0.10
CA ALA A 123 -34.71 33.95 1.14
C ALA A 123 -33.80 33.55 2.31
N GLY A 124 -33.56 34.47 3.25
CA GLY A 124 -32.52 34.33 4.28
C GLY A 124 -31.29 35.22 4.07
N ASN A 125 -31.25 35.99 2.99
CA ASN A 125 -30.23 37.01 2.72
C ASN A 125 -28.81 36.44 2.58
N ILE A 126 -28.69 35.22 2.07
CA ILE A 126 -27.41 34.57 1.78
C ILE A 126 -27.09 34.81 0.30
N PRO A 127 -25.92 35.39 -0.02
CA PRO A 127 -25.54 35.64 -1.41
C PRO A 127 -25.12 34.33 -2.09
N LEU A 128 -25.81 34.01 -3.19
CA LEU A 128 -25.55 32.85 -4.01
C LEU A 128 -24.93 33.26 -5.35
N LYS A 129 -24.06 32.38 -5.85
CA LYS A 129 -23.50 32.39 -7.18
C LYS A 129 -24.05 31.21 -7.97
N ILE A 130 -24.80 31.53 -9.02
CA ILE A 130 -25.48 30.52 -9.84
C ILE A 130 -24.99 30.60 -11.27
N HIS A 131 -24.75 29.42 -11.83
CA HIS A 131 -24.43 29.20 -13.23
C HIS A 131 -25.56 28.40 -13.86
N ALA A 132 -26.18 28.97 -14.89
CA ALA A 132 -27.27 28.33 -15.63
C ALA A 132 -27.05 28.48 -17.13
N ILE A 133 -27.47 27.46 -17.89
CA ILE A 133 -27.52 27.52 -19.35
C ILE A 133 -28.96 27.52 -19.79
N ALA A 134 -29.32 28.53 -20.58
CA ALA A 134 -30.62 28.64 -21.23
C ALA A 134 -30.46 28.50 -22.75
N ASN A 135 -31.31 27.69 -23.35
CA ASN A 135 -31.48 27.63 -24.81
C ASN A 135 -32.71 28.42 -25.18
N VAL A 136 -32.52 29.50 -25.94
CA VAL A 136 -33.61 30.37 -26.39
C VAL A 136 -33.63 30.45 -27.90
N LYS A 137 -34.77 30.81 -28.48
CA LYS A 137 -34.90 31.11 -29.90
C LYS A 137 -35.93 32.19 -30.11
N ILE A 138 -35.98 32.78 -31.30
CA ILE A 138 -37.08 33.68 -31.64
C ILE A 138 -38.37 32.86 -31.78
N CYS A 139 -39.45 33.34 -31.16
CA CYS A 139 -40.72 32.63 -31.14
C CYS A 139 -41.29 32.49 -32.56
N SER A 140 -41.79 31.30 -32.89
CA SER A 140 -42.45 31.03 -34.17
C SER A 140 -43.94 31.39 -34.17
N ASP A 141 -44.52 31.70 -33.00
CA ASP A 141 -45.92 32.10 -32.91
C ASP A 141 -46.11 33.47 -33.59
N PRO A 142 -46.99 33.57 -34.60
CA PRO A 142 -47.28 34.82 -35.30
C PRO A 142 -47.74 35.97 -34.41
N ARG A 143 -48.25 35.67 -33.20
CA ARG A 143 -48.63 36.68 -32.22
C ARG A 143 -47.42 37.32 -31.55
N LEU A 144 -46.45 36.50 -31.13
CA LEU A 144 -45.27 36.91 -30.35
C LEU A 144 -44.11 37.35 -31.23
N ILE A 145 -43.96 36.80 -32.45
CA ILE A 145 -42.85 37.12 -33.36
C ILE A 145 -42.81 38.61 -33.74
N ARG A 146 -43.96 39.30 -33.74
CA ARG A 146 -44.03 40.75 -34.00
C ARG A 146 -43.21 41.56 -33.00
N ASN A 147 -43.24 41.17 -31.72
CA ASN A 147 -42.46 41.80 -30.66
C ASN A 147 -40.95 41.67 -30.91
N ALA A 148 -40.52 40.53 -31.45
CA ALA A 148 -39.13 40.27 -31.81
C ALA A 148 -38.72 41.02 -33.08
N ILE A 149 -39.61 41.12 -34.08
CA ILE A 149 -39.35 41.88 -35.32
C ILE A 149 -39.13 43.36 -34.99
N GLU A 150 -39.97 43.96 -34.16
CA GLU A 150 -39.85 45.38 -33.80
C GLU A 150 -38.53 45.69 -33.07
N ARG A 151 -38.07 44.77 -32.21
CA ARG A 151 -36.89 44.99 -31.36
C ARG A 151 -35.57 44.55 -32.00
N PHE A 152 -35.57 43.45 -32.74
CA PHE A 152 -34.36 42.73 -33.13
C PHE A 152 -34.11 42.65 -34.64
N LEU A 153 -35.03 43.14 -35.48
CA LEU A 153 -34.82 43.12 -36.94
C LEU A 153 -33.56 43.91 -37.31
N GLY A 154 -32.60 43.24 -37.96
CA GLY A 154 -31.33 43.84 -38.36
C GLY A 154 -30.30 43.99 -37.25
N LYS A 155 -30.59 43.52 -36.02
CA LYS A 155 -29.63 43.46 -34.91
C LYS A 155 -28.74 42.22 -35.00
N PRO A 156 -27.48 42.28 -34.52
CA PRO A 156 -26.63 41.10 -34.43
C PRO A 156 -27.14 40.14 -33.35
N VAL A 157 -26.90 38.84 -33.52
CA VAL A 157 -27.32 37.78 -32.57
C VAL A 157 -26.80 38.04 -31.16
N GLY A 158 -25.59 38.60 -31.01
CA GLY A 158 -25.03 38.95 -29.70
C GLY A 158 -25.84 39.98 -28.92
N GLU A 159 -26.54 40.90 -29.60
CA GLU A 159 -27.41 41.87 -28.94
C GLU A 159 -28.70 41.20 -28.43
N ILE A 160 -29.23 40.23 -29.19
CA ILE A 160 -30.38 39.41 -28.79
C ILE A 160 -30.01 38.55 -27.57
N GLN A 161 -28.83 37.92 -27.61
CA GLN A 161 -28.30 37.13 -26.49
C GLN A 161 -28.15 37.98 -25.24
N LEU A 162 -27.61 39.21 -25.36
CA LEU A 162 -27.45 40.11 -24.22
C LEU A 162 -28.79 40.49 -23.58
N VAL A 163 -29.79 40.83 -24.40
CA VAL A 163 -31.13 41.18 -23.88
C VAL A 163 -31.76 39.98 -23.19
N ALA A 164 -31.72 38.80 -23.81
CA ALA A 164 -32.24 37.58 -23.21
C ALA A 164 -31.49 37.19 -21.93
N GLN A 165 -30.16 37.36 -21.89
CA GLN A 165 -29.35 37.18 -20.70
C GLN A 165 -29.83 38.08 -19.56
N GLN A 166 -29.96 39.39 -19.81
CA GLN A 166 -30.40 40.36 -18.80
C GLN A 166 -31.81 40.04 -18.26
N THR A 167 -32.72 39.61 -19.13
CA THR A 167 -34.06 39.16 -18.72
C THR A 167 -34.00 37.91 -17.84
N LEU A 168 -33.18 36.91 -18.23
CA LEU A 168 -32.98 35.69 -17.44
C LEU A 168 -32.31 35.97 -16.08
N GLU A 169 -31.34 36.88 -16.03
CA GLU A 169 -30.72 37.32 -14.77
C GLU A 169 -31.73 37.99 -13.84
N GLY A 170 -32.64 38.80 -14.39
CA GLY A 170 -33.74 39.41 -13.64
C GLY A 170 -34.67 38.37 -13.03
N ALA A 171 -35.19 37.45 -13.85
CA ALA A 171 -36.07 36.36 -13.41
C ALA A 171 -35.39 35.44 -12.38
N LEU A 172 -34.09 35.15 -12.58
CA LEU A 172 -33.31 34.33 -11.66
C LEU A 172 -33.19 35.00 -10.28
N ARG A 173 -32.91 36.31 -10.23
CA ARG A 173 -32.89 37.05 -8.95
C ARG A 173 -34.25 37.09 -8.27
N GLU A 174 -35.32 37.24 -9.04
CA GLU A 174 -36.69 37.24 -8.50
C GLU A 174 -37.05 35.92 -7.83
N VAL A 175 -36.77 34.78 -8.49
CA VAL A 175 -37.07 33.45 -7.94
C VAL A 175 -36.19 33.12 -6.74
N LEU A 176 -34.91 33.49 -6.78
CA LEU A 176 -34.00 33.26 -5.65
C LEU A 176 -34.42 34.03 -4.39
N ALA A 177 -34.93 35.24 -4.53
CA ALA A 177 -35.41 36.03 -3.38
C ALA A 177 -36.54 35.33 -2.61
N GLN A 178 -37.22 34.35 -3.22
CA GLN A 178 -38.35 33.62 -2.62
C GLN A 178 -37.95 32.24 -2.07
N MET A 179 -36.78 31.71 -2.43
CA MET A 179 -36.33 30.36 -2.06
C MET A 179 -35.11 30.41 -1.14
N THR A 180 -35.01 29.49 -0.19
CA THR A 180 -33.82 29.40 0.68
C THR A 180 -32.67 28.67 -0.04
N PRO A 181 -31.39 28.88 0.36
CA PRO A 181 -30.25 28.21 -0.29
C PRO A 181 -30.34 26.70 -0.31
N GLU A 182 -30.90 26.10 0.75
CA GLU A 182 -31.11 24.67 0.89
C GLU A 182 -32.11 24.18 -0.16
N GLN A 183 -33.25 24.86 -0.31
CA GLN A 183 -34.26 24.51 -1.32
C GLN A 183 -33.70 24.57 -2.74
N VAL A 184 -32.89 25.59 -3.04
CA VAL A 184 -32.24 25.74 -4.35
C VAL A 184 -31.25 24.61 -4.62
N ASN A 185 -30.56 24.11 -3.58
CA ASN A 185 -29.59 23.03 -3.74
C ASN A 185 -30.22 21.62 -3.73
N GLU A 186 -31.22 21.38 -2.87
CA GLU A 186 -31.90 20.09 -2.71
C GLU A 186 -32.86 19.79 -3.86
N ASP A 187 -33.70 20.75 -4.27
CA ASP A 187 -34.68 20.57 -5.35
C ASP A 187 -34.42 21.52 -6.53
N ARG A 188 -33.37 21.16 -7.29
CA ARG A 188 -32.97 21.89 -8.50
C ARG A 188 -34.03 21.85 -9.60
N LEU A 189 -34.91 20.84 -9.61
CA LEU A 189 -35.95 20.71 -10.63
C LEU A 189 -37.07 21.72 -10.37
N ALA A 190 -37.58 21.79 -9.13
CA ALA A 190 -38.59 22.78 -8.76
C ALA A 190 -38.09 24.21 -8.94
N PHE A 191 -36.83 24.48 -8.59
CA PHE A 191 -36.20 25.77 -8.85
C PHE A 191 -36.16 26.10 -10.36
N ALA A 192 -35.72 25.16 -11.20
CA ALA A 192 -35.67 25.35 -12.65
C ALA A 192 -37.06 25.55 -13.28
N GLU A 193 -38.10 24.87 -12.79
CA GLU A 193 -39.48 25.05 -13.24
C GLU A 193 -40.04 26.43 -12.88
N ASN A 194 -39.83 26.89 -11.65
CA ASN A 194 -40.26 28.22 -11.21
C ASN A 194 -39.55 29.32 -12.00
N LEU A 195 -38.24 29.16 -12.20
CA LEU A 195 -37.45 30.06 -13.03
C LEU A 195 -37.91 30.03 -14.49
N SER A 196 -38.18 28.85 -15.06
CA SER A 196 -38.67 28.74 -16.43
C SER A 196 -40.04 29.40 -16.59
N ARG A 197 -40.91 29.35 -15.57
CA ARG A 197 -42.23 30.00 -15.61
C ARG A 197 -42.13 31.52 -15.56
N SER A 198 -41.35 32.05 -14.60
CA SER A 198 -41.10 33.50 -14.47
C SER A 198 -40.41 34.06 -15.72
N ALA A 199 -39.34 33.42 -16.19
CA ALA A 199 -38.59 33.88 -17.35
C ALA A 199 -39.42 33.82 -18.65
N LYS A 200 -40.31 32.83 -18.79
CA LYS A 200 -41.14 32.69 -20.00
C LYS A 200 -42.06 33.90 -20.20
N ASP A 201 -42.70 34.39 -19.13
CA ASP A 201 -43.61 35.53 -19.22
C ASP A 201 -42.90 36.81 -19.71
N ASP A 202 -41.65 37.02 -19.31
CA ASP A 202 -40.87 38.19 -19.73
C ASP A 202 -40.21 38.02 -21.11
N LEU A 203 -39.72 36.82 -21.43
CA LEU A 203 -39.17 36.52 -22.76
C LEU A 203 -40.25 36.53 -23.85
N ASP A 204 -41.46 36.07 -23.55
CA ASP A 204 -42.59 36.08 -24.50
C ASP A 204 -42.97 37.54 -24.89
N LYS A 205 -42.91 38.49 -23.94
CA LYS A 205 -43.11 39.94 -24.23
C LYS A 205 -42.07 40.49 -25.22
N LEU A 206 -40.88 39.92 -25.24
CA LEU A 206 -39.81 40.27 -26.18
C LEU A 206 -39.91 39.49 -27.51
N GLY A 207 -40.77 38.48 -27.58
CA GLY A 207 -40.88 37.57 -28.72
C GLY A 207 -39.79 36.49 -28.75
N ILE A 208 -39.16 36.22 -27.61
CA ILE A 208 -38.14 35.19 -27.43
C ILE A 208 -38.80 34.00 -26.71
N GLN A 209 -38.61 32.80 -27.24
CA GLN A 209 -39.08 31.55 -26.63
C GLN A 209 -37.93 30.89 -25.87
N LEU A 210 -38.17 30.55 -24.60
CA LEU A 210 -37.31 29.66 -23.81
C LEU A 210 -37.62 28.20 -24.16
N ASP A 211 -36.66 27.48 -24.73
CA ASP A 211 -36.81 26.05 -25.07
C ASP A 211 -36.43 25.15 -23.90
N ASN A 212 -35.33 25.50 -23.20
CA ASN A 212 -34.86 24.75 -22.03
C ASN A 212 -33.98 25.63 -21.15
N LEU A 213 -34.05 25.42 -19.84
CA LEU A 213 -33.17 26.02 -18.85
C LEU A 213 -32.62 24.94 -17.92
N LYS A 214 -31.30 24.94 -17.71
CA LYS A 214 -30.61 24.01 -16.81
C LYS A 214 -29.70 24.74 -15.85
N ILE A 215 -29.77 24.39 -14.57
CA ILE A 215 -28.87 24.87 -13.54
C ILE A 215 -27.63 23.97 -13.53
N GLN A 216 -26.45 24.56 -13.77
CA GLN A 216 -25.20 23.82 -13.75
C GLN A 216 -24.63 23.74 -12.33
N ASN A 217 -24.52 24.89 -11.68
CA ASN A 217 -23.90 24.99 -10.37
C ASN A 217 -24.59 26.04 -9.51
N VAL A 218 -24.67 25.74 -8.22
CA VAL A 218 -25.13 26.64 -7.16
C VAL A 218 -24.05 26.61 -6.09
N SER A 219 -23.51 27.77 -5.78
CA SER A 219 -22.48 27.95 -4.76
C SER A 219 -22.79 29.22 -3.98
N ASP A 220 -22.19 29.37 -2.80
CA ASP A 220 -22.34 30.57 -1.99
C ASP A 220 -20.95 31.15 -1.66
N ASP A 221 -20.87 32.47 -1.51
CA ASP A 221 -19.57 33.15 -1.29
C ASP A 221 -19.07 33.00 0.17
N VAL A 222 -19.95 32.59 1.10
CA VAL A 222 -19.68 32.56 2.55
C VAL A 222 -19.33 31.14 3.04
N GLY A 223 -19.54 30.11 2.22
CA GLY A 223 -19.37 28.70 2.57
C GLY A 223 -20.50 28.13 3.45
N TYR A 224 -21.69 28.71 3.42
CA TYR A 224 -22.88 28.23 4.12
C TYR A 224 -23.29 26.82 3.65
N LEU A 225 -23.38 26.60 2.33
CA LEU A 225 -23.81 25.32 1.77
C LEU A 225 -22.77 24.23 2.06
N ASP A 226 -21.48 24.58 1.97
CA ASP A 226 -20.39 23.67 2.36
C ASP A 226 -20.45 23.30 3.85
N SER A 227 -20.85 24.26 4.70
CA SER A 227 -20.98 24.05 6.14
C SER A 227 -22.20 23.20 6.51
N LEU A 228 -23.27 23.23 5.71
CA LEU A 228 -24.48 22.42 5.93
C LEU A 228 -24.20 20.92 5.87
N GLY A 229 -23.29 20.49 4.98
CA GLY A 229 -22.90 19.08 4.84
C GLY A 229 -21.98 18.57 5.95
N ARG A 230 -21.24 19.46 6.63
CA ARG A 230 -20.22 19.07 7.62
C ARG A 230 -20.77 18.21 8.77
N PRO A 231 -21.90 18.54 9.44
CA PRO A 231 -22.44 17.72 10.51
C PRO A 231 -22.87 16.33 10.04
N GLN A 232 -23.41 16.22 8.82
CA GLN A 232 -23.84 14.93 8.26
C GLN A 232 -22.63 14.05 7.95
N ILE A 233 -21.59 14.62 7.33
CA ILE A 233 -20.32 13.91 7.07
C ILE A 233 -19.68 13.47 8.40
N ALA A 234 -19.66 14.34 9.41
CA ALA A 234 -19.13 14.01 10.73
C ALA A 234 -19.95 12.90 11.43
N ALA A 235 -21.27 12.89 11.28
CA ALA A 235 -22.12 11.83 11.81
C ALA A 235 -21.82 10.49 11.13
N VAL A 236 -21.75 10.46 9.80
CA VAL A 236 -21.40 9.24 9.04
C VAL A 236 -20.01 8.73 9.43
N LEU A 237 -19.02 9.62 9.56
CA LEU A 237 -17.67 9.24 9.97
C LEU A 237 -17.64 8.67 11.40
N ARG A 238 -18.34 9.33 12.35
CA ARG A 238 -18.46 8.86 13.72
C ARG A 238 -19.15 7.49 13.80
N ASP A 239 -20.20 7.29 13.03
CA ASP A 239 -20.94 6.03 13.02
C ASP A 239 -20.10 4.90 12.41
N ALA A 240 -19.30 5.21 11.37
CA ALA A 240 -18.32 4.28 10.82
C ALA A 240 -17.21 3.94 11.83
N GLU A 241 -16.66 4.93 12.54
CA GLU A 241 -15.65 4.73 13.59
C GLU A 241 -16.19 3.89 14.74
N ASN A 242 -17.44 4.14 15.17
CA ASN A 242 -18.10 3.32 16.18
C ASN A 242 -18.27 1.86 15.74
N ALA A 243 -18.65 1.64 14.48
CA ALA A 243 -18.78 0.29 13.92
C ALA A 243 -17.43 -0.44 13.87
N GLU A 244 -16.35 0.25 13.47
CA GLU A 244 -14.99 -0.32 13.45
C GLU A 244 -14.50 -0.65 14.86
N ASN A 245 -14.70 0.27 15.82
CA ASN A 245 -14.34 0.06 17.21
C ASN A 245 -15.09 -1.13 17.82
N GLN A 246 -16.39 -1.27 17.54
CA GLN A 246 -17.18 -2.40 18.02
C GLN A 246 -16.71 -3.72 17.42
N ALA A 247 -16.45 -3.77 16.11
CA ALA A 247 -15.89 -4.96 15.47
C ALA A 247 -14.51 -5.33 16.06
N GLN A 248 -13.66 -4.34 16.36
CA GLN A 248 -12.35 -4.57 16.95
C GLN A 248 -12.43 -5.04 18.41
N GLN A 249 -13.40 -4.53 19.19
CA GLN A 249 -13.69 -5.01 20.54
C GLN A 249 -14.11 -6.48 20.52
N GLU A 250 -15.05 -6.85 19.64
CA GLU A 250 -15.50 -8.24 19.49
C GLU A 250 -14.34 -9.18 19.10
N ILE A 251 -13.47 -8.75 18.17
CA ILE A 251 -12.26 -9.52 17.81
C ILE A 251 -11.33 -9.67 19.03
N SER A 252 -11.12 -8.60 19.79
CA SER A 252 -10.23 -8.62 20.97
C SER A 252 -10.79 -9.51 22.09
N GLU A 253 -12.10 -9.47 22.34
CA GLU A 253 -12.77 -10.34 23.31
C GLU A 253 -12.65 -11.81 22.90
N SER A 254 -12.96 -12.12 21.64
CA SER A 254 -12.82 -13.48 21.10
C SER A 254 -11.37 -14.00 21.19
N GLN A 255 -10.38 -13.15 20.91
CA GLN A 255 -8.96 -13.49 21.06
C GLN A 255 -8.57 -13.72 22.53
N ALA A 256 -9.02 -12.87 23.44
CA ALA A 256 -8.75 -13.01 24.87
C ALA A 256 -9.35 -14.32 25.41
N GLU A 257 -10.60 -14.64 25.03
CA GLU A 257 -11.24 -15.91 25.38
C GLU A 257 -10.52 -17.12 24.79
N ALA A 258 -10.10 -17.04 23.52
CA ALA A 258 -9.32 -18.10 22.88
C ALA A 258 -7.97 -18.29 23.58
N HIS A 259 -7.30 -17.21 23.96
CA HIS A 259 -6.03 -17.26 24.66
C HIS A 259 -6.19 -17.84 26.07
N GLN A 260 -7.18 -17.39 26.83
CA GLN A 260 -7.47 -17.93 28.17
C GLN A 260 -7.78 -19.43 28.11
N ARG A 261 -8.57 -19.88 27.14
CA ARG A 261 -8.82 -21.32 26.91
C ARG A 261 -7.54 -22.09 26.59
N ALA A 262 -6.66 -21.53 25.77
CA ALA A 262 -5.38 -22.14 25.44
C ALA A 262 -4.45 -22.25 26.66
N GLU A 263 -4.38 -21.21 27.50
CA GLU A 263 -3.56 -21.21 28.71
C GLU A 263 -4.08 -22.20 29.76
N ILE A 264 -5.40 -22.29 29.95
CA ILE A 264 -6.01 -23.32 30.82
C ILE A 264 -5.66 -24.72 30.31
N ALA A 265 -5.81 -24.98 29.00
CA ALA A 265 -5.48 -26.28 28.41
C ALA A 265 -3.98 -26.63 28.56
N LYS A 266 -3.08 -25.65 28.45
CA LYS A 266 -1.64 -25.84 28.72
C LYS A 266 -1.37 -26.16 30.18
N ALA A 267 -1.94 -25.39 31.11
CA ALA A 267 -1.76 -25.61 32.55
C ALA A 267 -2.28 -27.01 32.99
N ASP A 268 -3.40 -27.45 32.42
CA ASP A 268 -3.93 -28.79 32.63
C ASP A 268 -2.97 -29.86 32.08
N ALA A 269 -2.46 -29.67 30.86
CA ALA A 269 -1.49 -30.58 30.26
C ALA A 269 -0.18 -30.66 31.08
N GLU A 270 0.35 -29.52 31.54
CA GLU A 270 1.53 -29.45 32.41
C GLU A 270 1.30 -30.15 33.74
N THR A 271 0.12 -29.96 34.35
CA THR A 271 -0.26 -30.65 35.59
C THR A 271 -0.28 -32.16 35.40
N GLN A 272 -0.83 -32.65 34.28
CA GLN A 272 -0.83 -34.08 33.94
C GLN A 272 0.59 -34.61 33.73
N ILE A 273 1.45 -33.87 33.01
CA ILE A 273 2.86 -34.23 32.81
C ILE A 273 3.58 -34.31 34.16
N LEU A 274 3.38 -33.34 35.05
CA LEU A 274 4.01 -33.30 36.36
C LEU A 274 3.55 -34.47 37.24
N ARG A 275 2.24 -34.78 37.24
CA ARG A 275 1.71 -35.98 37.93
C ARG A 275 2.38 -37.25 37.41
N LYS A 276 2.47 -37.42 36.09
CA LYS A 276 3.12 -38.59 35.47
C LYS A 276 4.62 -38.66 35.77
N ARG A 277 5.33 -37.53 35.82
CA ARG A 277 6.74 -37.47 36.25
C ARG A 277 6.90 -37.88 37.71
N ASN A 278 6.04 -37.40 38.60
CA ASN A 278 6.08 -37.77 40.02
C ASN A 278 5.76 -39.26 40.23
N GLU A 279 4.77 -39.80 39.51
CA GLU A 279 4.47 -41.25 39.50
C GLU A 279 5.70 -42.05 39.04
N LEU A 280 6.30 -41.66 37.92
CA LEU A 280 7.50 -42.32 37.37
C LEU A 280 8.68 -42.25 38.34
N ALA A 281 8.89 -41.11 39.01
CA ALA A 281 9.94 -40.97 40.02
C ALA A 281 9.73 -41.90 41.22
N LYS A 282 8.47 -42.07 41.67
CA LYS A 282 8.11 -43.04 42.72
C LYS A 282 8.45 -44.47 42.31
N ILE A 283 7.99 -44.88 41.13
CA ILE A 283 8.24 -46.22 40.60
C ILE A 283 9.74 -46.46 40.45
N ARG A 284 10.49 -45.47 39.94
CA ARG A 284 11.94 -45.57 39.79
C ARG A 284 12.64 -45.73 41.13
N ALA A 285 12.28 -44.93 42.14
CA ALA A 285 12.86 -45.06 43.48
C ALA A 285 12.55 -46.42 44.12
N GLU A 286 11.37 -46.97 43.88
CA GLU A 286 11.00 -48.32 44.35
C GLU A 286 11.83 -49.41 43.65
N LEU A 287 11.99 -49.33 42.32
CA LEU A 287 12.83 -50.25 41.55
C LEU A 287 14.31 -50.15 41.94
N ASP A 288 14.85 -48.94 42.10
CA ASP A 288 16.23 -48.72 42.52
C ASP A 288 16.45 -49.26 43.95
N GLY A 289 15.47 -49.09 44.84
CA GLY A 289 15.49 -49.67 46.18
C GLY A 289 15.49 -51.20 46.19
N GLN A 290 14.70 -51.83 45.32
CA GLN A 290 14.70 -53.29 45.13
C GLN A 290 16.05 -53.77 44.58
N ALA A 291 16.58 -53.12 43.54
CA ALA A 291 17.86 -53.45 42.94
C ALA A 291 19.00 -53.33 43.98
N ALA A 292 19.05 -52.24 44.74
CA ALA A 292 20.04 -52.06 45.80
C ALA A 292 19.88 -53.05 46.96
N SER A 293 18.67 -53.56 47.23
CA SER A 293 18.46 -54.64 48.20
C SER A 293 19.08 -55.95 47.69
N VAL A 294 18.78 -56.33 46.45
CA VAL A 294 19.32 -57.53 45.80
C VAL A 294 20.85 -57.45 45.72
N GLU A 295 21.41 -56.29 45.37
CA GLU A 295 22.85 -56.08 45.30
C GLU A 295 23.51 -56.19 46.68
N ARG A 296 22.93 -55.60 47.73
CA ARG A 296 23.43 -55.74 49.12
C ARG A 296 23.39 -57.19 49.60
N GLU A 297 22.32 -57.93 49.30
CA GLU A 297 22.23 -59.36 49.61
C GLU A 297 23.31 -60.16 48.89
N ALA A 298 23.51 -59.91 47.59
CA ALA A 298 24.54 -60.56 46.79
C ALA A 298 25.97 -60.24 47.30
N GLU A 299 26.26 -58.99 47.66
CA GLU A 299 27.56 -58.59 48.21
C GLU A 299 27.81 -59.20 49.59
N ALA A 300 26.80 -59.23 50.46
CA ALA A 300 26.89 -59.88 51.77
C ALA A 300 27.17 -61.38 51.62
N ALA A 301 26.46 -62.07 50.71
CA ALA A 301 26.71 -63.46 50.39
C ALA A 301 28.12 -63.69 49.81
N ALA A 302 28.61 -62.77 48.97
CA ALA A 302 29.98 -62.85 48.44
C ALA A 302 31.04 -62.64 49.53
N LYS A 303 30.83 -61.70 50.47
CA LYS A 303 31.72 -61.46 51.61
C LYS A 303 31.78 -62.65 52.55
N THR A 304 30.63 -63.25 52.89
CA THR A 304 30.60 -64.46 53.74
C THR A 304 31.28 -65.63 53.05
N ALA A 305 31.06 -65.83 51.75
CA ALA A 305 31.77 -66.86 50.98
C ALA A 305 33.29 -66.63 50.95
N ARG A 306 33.75 -65.38 50.77
CA ARG A 306 35.20 -65.04 50.82
C ARG A 306 35.80 -65.24 52.21
N ALA A 307 35.13 -64.78 53.27
CA ALA A 307 35.60 -64.95 54.65
C ALA A 307 35.76 -66.43 55.00
N ASN A 308 34.80 -67.27 54.62
CA ASN A 308 34.88 -68.72 54.81
C ASN A 308 36.06 -69.33 54.05
N ALA A 309 36.31 -68.89 52.80
CA ALA A 309 37.45 -69.36 52.02
C ALA A 309 38.80 -68.90 52.60
N GLU A 310 38.89 -67.68 53.12
CA GLU A 310 40.08 -67.16 53.79
C GLU A 310 40.36 -67.90 55.11
N GLN A 311 39.33 -68.19 55.90
CA GLN A 311 39.47 -68.98 57.12
C GLN A 311 40.02 -70.37 56.83
N ALA A 312 39.49 -71.05 55.80
CA ALA A 312 40.02 -72.33 55.35
C ALA A 312 41.50 -72.23 54.88
N LEU A 313 41.90 -71.13 54.23
CA LEU A 313 43.29 -70.91 53.84
C LEU A 313 44.21 -70.67 55.05
N GLN A 314 43.74 -69.95 56.08
CA GLN A 314 44.52 -69.70 57.30
C GLN A 314 44.75 -70.98 58.11
N GLU A 315 43.78 -71.89 58.17
CA GLU A 315 43.99 -73.22 58.77
C GLU A 315 45.13 -73.98 58.06
N VAL A 316 45.11 -74.02 56.72
CA VAL A 316 46.17 -74.66 55.93
C VAL A 316 47.53 -73.96 56.13
N ARG A 317 47.55 -72.63 56.28
CA ARG A 317 48.78 -71.87 56.58
C ARG A 317 49.31 -72.17 57.99
N GLY A 318 48.43 -72.27 58.98
CA GLY A 318 48.79 -72.66 60.34
C GLY A 318 49.47 -74.04 60.36
N ASP A 319 48.89 -75.02 59.67
CA ASP A 319 49.47 -76.36 59.52
C ASP A 319 50.84 -76.33 58.83
N LEU A 320 51.01 -75.49 57.81
CA LEU A 320 52.28 -75.30 57.11
C LEU A 320 53.34 -74.71 58.05
N GLU A 321 52.99 -73.66 58.80
CA GLU A 321 53.92 -72.95 59.68
C GLU A 321 54.33 -73.79 60.90
N GLN A 322 53.42 -74.59 61.45
CA GLN A 322 53.75 -75.56 62.49
C GLN A 322 54.78 -76.58 62.00
N LYS A 323 54.58 -77.13 60.79
CA LYS A 323 55.55 -78.06 60.18
C LYS A 323 56.89 -77.39 59.91
N ARG A 324 56.88 -76.12 59.48
CA ARG A 324 58.10 -75.33 59.26
C ARG A 324 58.88 -75.11 60.56
N LEU A 325 58.21 -74.63 61.62
CA LEU A 325 58.83 -74.42 62.94
C LEU A 325 59.39 -75.72 63.52
N GLN A 326 58.71 -76.84 63.31
CA GLN A 326 59.20 -78.16 63.71
C GLN A 326 60.51 -78.52 63.00
N ALA A 327 60.62 -78.22 61.70
CA ALA A 327 61.84 -78.45 60.93
C ALA A 327 63.00 -77.48 61.26
N GLU A 328 62.67 -76.20 61.54
CA GLU A 328 63.65 -75.12 61.65
C GLU A 328 64.17 -74.89 63.08
N VAL A 329 63.34 -75.11 64.11
CA VAL A 329 63.71 -74.83 65.52
C VAL A 329 64.01 -76.10 66.30
N VAL A 330 63.15 -77.11 66.20
CA VAL A 330 63.22 -78.29 67.07
C VAL A 330 64.34 -79.24 66.62
N ILE A 331 64.42 -79.56 65.33
CA ILE A 331 65.43 -80.48 64.79
C ILE A 331 66.87 -79.98 65.06
N PRO A 332 67.23 -78.71 64.78
CA PRO A 332 68.58 -78.24 65.07
C PRO A 332 68.89 -78.20 66.56
N ALA A 333 67.91 -77.90 67.41
CA ALA A 333 68.08 -77.90 68.87
C ALA A 333 68.33 -79.30 69.43
N GLU A 334 67.64 -80.33 68.92
CA GLU A 334 67.89 -81.73 69.29
C GLU A 334 69.27 -82.21 68.82
N ILE A 335 69.67 -81.85 67.60
CA ILE A 335 71.00 -82.15 67.04
C ILE A 335 72.11 -81.46 67.86
N GLN A 336 71.91 -80.20 68.29
CA GLN A 336 72.87 -79.50 69.15
C GLN A 336 73.03 -80.18 70.52
N ARG A 337 71.92 -80.63 71.12
CA ARG A 337 71.94 -81.35 72.40
C ARG A 337 72.75 -82.65 72.31
N GLU A 338 72.62 -83.39 71.19
CA GLU A 338 73.45 -84.57 70.94
C GLU A 338 74.92 -84.23 70.66
N ALA A 339 75.19 -83.16 69.92
CA ALA A 339 76.55 -82.71 69.63
C ALA A 339 77.33 -82.31 70.90
N GLU A 340 76.67 -81.69 71.89
CA GLU A 340 77.27 -81.33 73.18
C GLU A 340 77.61 -82.55 74.04
N ALA A 341 76.77 -83.59 74.01
CA ALA A 341 77.06 -84.85 74.69
C ALA A 341 78.29 -85.57 74.12
N ILE A 342 78.57 -85.41 72.82
CA ILE A 342 79.76 -85.96 72.14
C ILE A 342 80.99 -85.10 72.44
N ARG A 343 80.87 -83.77 72.51
CA ARG A 343 81.99 -82.86 72.88
C ARG A 343 82.56 -83.14 74.27
N ALA A 344 81.72 -83.51 75.24
CA ALA A 344 82.19 -83.81 76.60
C ALA A 344 83.10 -85.06 76.69
N LYS A 345 83.05 -85.97 75.70
CA LYS A 345 83.90 -87.17 75.64
C LYS A 345 85.22 -86.98 74.90
N GLY A 346 85.45 -85.83 74.25
CA GLY A 346 86.62 -85.58 73.39
C GLY A 346 87.77 -84.77 74.01
N ALA A 347 87.65 -84.24 75.23
CA ALA A 347 88.56 -83.20 75.75
C ALA A 347 89.73 -83.72 76.65
N ALA A 348 90.30 -84.88 76.33
CA ALA A 348 91.55 -85.39 76.91
C ALA A 348 92.61 -85.60 75.80
N ALA A 349 93.10 -84.53 75.19
CA ALA A 349 94.37 -84.44 74.46
C ALA A 349 94.61 -82.97 74.02
N PRO A 350 95.82 -82.40 74.20
CA PRO A 350 96.12 -81.01 73.84
C PRO A 350 96.77 -80.94 72.45
N THR A 351 96.25 -80.14 71.53
CA THR A 351 97.03 -79.63 70.39
C THR A 351 96.47 -78.28 69.92
N ILE A 352 97.43 -77.43 69.59
CA ILE A 352 97.40 -76.06 69.11
C ILE A 352 96.70 -75.95 67.74
N GLU A 353 96.32 -74.72 67.36
CA GLU A 353 95.86 -74.29 66.02
C GLU A 353 94.37 -74.51 65.65
N ASN A 354 93.53 -73.55 66.01
CA ASN A 354 92.33 -73.19 65.24
C ASN A 354 92.19 -71.66 65.04
N GLY A 355 93.22 -70.88 65.40
CA GLY A 355 93.27 -69.43 65.17
C GLY A 355 93.63 -69.02 63.73
N LEU A 356 94.04 -69.98 62.88
CA LEU A 356 94.45 -69.72 61.49
C LEU A 356 93.29 -69.84 60.47
N ALA A 357 92.18 -70.49 60.80
CA ALA A 357 91.05 -70.65 59.87
C ALA A 357 90.10 -69.42 59.80
N VAL A 358 90.01 -68.64 60.89
CA VAL A 358 89.11 -67.47 60.95
C VAL A 358 89.62 -66.31 60.10
N ALA A 359 90.94 -66.19 59.93
CA ALA A 359 91.55 -65.17 59.07
C ALA A 359 91.29 -65.45 57.56
N GLN A 360 91.32 -66.72 57.13
CA GLN A 360 91.05 -67.10 55.73
C GLN A 360 89.59 -66.91 55.33
N VAL A 361 88.64 -67.10 56.25
CA VAL A 361 87.20 -66.90 55.97
C VAL A 361 86.86 -65.41 55.79
N LEU A 362 87.52 -64.52 56.55
CA LEU A 362 87.35 -63.07 56.43
C LEU A 362 87.96 -62.51 55.13
N GLU A 363 89.08 -63.05 54.66
CA GLU A 363 89.70 -62.67 53.39
C GLU A 363 88.87 -63.16 52.18
N ALA A 364 88.24 -64.34 52.28
CA ALA A 364 87.29 -64.85 51.29
C ALA A 364 85.99 -64.02 51.21
N MET A 365 85.48 -63.52 52.35
CA MET A 365 84.31 -62.63 52.41
C MET A 365 84.61 -61.25 51.79
N ALA A 366 85.80 -60.70 52.04
CA ALA A 366 86.23 -59.43 51.44
C ALA A 366 86.45 -59.55 49.92
N GLY A 367 86.96 -60.69 49.44
CA GLY A 367 87.10 -60.99 48.01
C GLY A 367 85.75 -61.20 47.29
N ALA A 368 84.77 -61.82 47.95
CA ALA A 368 83.42 -62.00 47.41
C ALA A 368 82.69 -60.66 47.23
N TRP A 369 82.93 -59.69 48.12
CA TRP A 369 82.34 -58.34 48.02
C TRP A 369 82.87 -57.52 46.85
N ASN A 370 84.11 -57.76 46.41
CA ASN A 370 84.70 -57.04 45.28
C ASN A 370 84.31 -57.61 43.90
N SER A 371 83.67 -58.78 43.87
CA SER A 371 83.18 -59.43 42.64
C SER A 371 81.67 -59.23 42.39
N MET A 372 80.95 -58.60 43.32
CA MET A 372 79.53 -58.25 43.16
C MET A 372 79.37 -56.87 42.52
N GLY A 373 79.39 -56.85 41.19
CA GLY A 373 79.08 -55.67 40.38
C GLY A 373 77.61 -55.27 40.38
N ALA A 374 77.41 -53.98 40.09
CA ALA A 374 76.25 -53.27 39.52
C ALA A 374 74.78 -53.49 40.00
N GLN A 375 74.42 -54.45 40.85
CA GLN A 375 73.00 -54.65 41.26
C GLN A 375 72.72 -54.61 42.77
N ALA A 376 73.66 -54.10 43.57
CA ALA A 376 73.37 -53.60 44.93
C ALA A 376 72.68 -52.21 44.94
N LYS A 377 72.48 -51.59 43.76
CA LYS A 377 71.88 -50.26 43.59
C LYS A 377 70.36 -50.24 43.81
N GLU A 378 69.65 -51.33 43.59
CA GLU A 378 68.17 -51.34 43.59
C GLU A 378 67.56 -51.45 45.00
N ILE A 379 68.31 -51.97 45.98
CA ILE A 379 67.88 -52.01 47.39
C ILE A 379 68.07 -50.63 48.07
N TYR A 380 68.99 -49.80 47.58
CA TYR A 380 69.25 -48.45 48.09
C TYR A 380 68.21 -47.41 47.61
N VAL A 381 67.65 -47.58 46.40
CA VAL A 381 66.62 -46.69 45.82
C VAL A 381 65.25 -46.91 46.46
N ILE A 382 64.96 -48.12 46.94
CA ILE A 382 63.70 -48.44 47.64
C ILE A 382 63.64 -47.81 49.04
N GLN A 383 64.80 -47.56 49.67
CA GLN A 383 64.86 -47.00 51.03
C GLN A 383 64.70 -45.47 51.12
N HIS A 384 64.72 -44.71 50.01
CA HIS A 384 64.68 -43.23 50.01
C HIS A 384 63.61 -42.64 49.08
N LEU A 385 62.62 -43.44 48.65
CA LEU A 385 61.61 -43.01 47.67
C LEU A 385 60.58 -42.02 48.27
N GLU A 386 60.35 -42.05 49.58
CA GLU A 386 59.37 -41.17 50.25
C GLU A 386 59.82 -39.71 50.37
N GLU A 387 61.12 -39.39 50.31
CA GLU A 387 61.62 -38.01 50.41
C GLU A 387 61.51 -37.22 49.07
N LEU A 388 61.39 -37.88 47.92
CA LEU A 388 61.41 -37.23 46.59
C LEU A 388 60.03 -36.80 46.06
N VAL A 389 58.93 -37.34 46.61
CA VAL A 389 57.57 -37.04 46.14
C VAL A 389 57.05 -35.72 46.74
N GLY A 390 57.56 -35.30 47.90
CA GLY A 390 57.15 -34.05 48.57
C GLY A 390 57.57 -32.76 47.85
N SER A 391 58.74 -32.73 47.20
CA SER A 391 59.28 -31.50 46.60
C SER A 391 58.63 -31.08 45.27
N VAL A 392 57.87 -31.98 44.64
CA VAL A 392 57.27 -31.76 43.31
C VAL A 392 55.87 -31.13 43.40
N ILE A 393 55.11 -31.40 44.48
CA ILE A 393 53.75 -30.88 44.64
C ILE A 393 53.76 -29.41 45.09
N GLU A 394 54.78 -28.97 45.84
CA GLU A 394 54.91 -27.59 46.32
C GLU A 394 55.33 -26.59 45.22
N SER A 395 55.86 -27.09 44.08
CA SER A 395 56.32 -26.26 42.95
C SER A 395 55.26 -26.00 41.88
N VAL A 396 54.08 -26.65 41.95
CA VAL A 396 53.04 -26.56 40.91
C VAL A 396 51.87 -25.65 41.32
N GLU A 397 51.72 -25.29 42.60
CA GLU A 397 50.62 -24.42 43.08
C GLU A 397 50.90 -22.90 43.02
N LYS A 398 52.10 -22.48 42.59
CA LYS A 398 52.53 -21.06 42.59
C LYS A 398 52.52 -20.35 41.23
N ILE A 399 51.82 -20.87 40.22
CA ILE A 399 51.69 -20.18 38.93
C ILE A 399 50.22 -19.86 38.64
N ARG A 400 49.84 -18.59 38.86
CA ARG A 400 48.67 -17.93 38.25
C ARG A 400 49.19 -16.87 37.29
N VAL A 401 48.85 -16.98 36.00
CA VAL A 401 49.18 -15.97 34.99
C VAL A 401 47.90 -15.23 34.59
N ARG A 402 47.94 -13.91 34.80
CA ARG A 402 47.07 -12.90 34.18
C ARG A 402 47.63 -12.58 32.80
N GLU A 403 46.73 -12.48 31.82
CA GLU A 403 46.88 -11.78 30.53
C GLU A 403 48.09 -12.20 29.65
N VAL A 404 47.80 -12.90 28.54
CA VAL A 404 48.78 -13.18 27.49
C VAL A 404 48.42 -12.35 26.26
N ASN A 405 49.27 -11.36 25.97
CA ASN A 405 49.31 -10.61 24.71
C ASN A 405 49.73 -11.54 23.56
N VAL A 406 48.99 -11.51 22.46
CA VAL A 406 49.41 -12.10 21.19
C VAL A 406 49.90 -10.97 20.29
N LEU A 407 51.19 -11.01 19.94
CA LEU A 407 51.79 -10.26 18.85
C LEU A 407 51.84 -11.20 17.62
N ASP A 408 51.14 -10.81 16.56
CA ASP A 408 51.10 -11.53 15.28
C ASP A 408 52.12 -10.93 14.30
N PRO A 409 53.05 -11.73 13.73
CA PRO A 409 53.97 -11.30 12.70
C PRO A 409 53.30 -11.32 11.31
N GLY A 410 52.47 -10.32 11.03
CA GLY A 410 52.25 -9.82 9.67
C GLY A 410 51.84 -10.83 8.57
N ASP A 411 50.75 -11.59 8.75
CA ASP A 411 50.03 -12.20 7.61
C ASP A 411 48.49 -12.23 7.77
N GLY A 412 47.92 -11.23 8.47
CA GLY A 412 46.53 -10.78 8.26
C GLY A 412 45.37 -11.73 8.61
N SER A 413 45.61 -12.94 9.13
CA SER A 413 44.53 -13.88 9.50
C SER A 413 44.20 -13.94 11.01
N GLY A 414 44.73 -13.03 11.83
CA GLY A 414 44.35 -12.86 13.24
C GLY A 414 43.17 -11.91 13.51
N LEU A 415 42.72 -11.16 12.50
CA LEU A 415 41.65 -10.16 12.64
C LEU A 415 40.23 -10.78 12.63
N ALA A 416 40.08 -11.99 12.07
CA ALA A 416 38.80 -12.69 11.99
C ALA A 416 38.30 -13.21 13.36
N SER A 417 39.19 -13.33 14.36
CA SER A 417 38.84 -13.70 15.74
C SER A 417 38.59 -12.51 16.68
N TYR A 418 38.82 -11.26 16.22
CA TYR A 418 38.51 -10.03 16.98
C TYR A 418 37.34 -9.25 16.38
N ALA A 419 37.05 -9.39 15.08
CA ALA A 419 35.89 -8.80 14.41
C ALA A 419 34.53 -9.42 14.80
N ALA A 420 34.52 -10.53 15.55
CA ALA A 420 33.31 -11.13 16.14
C ALA A 420 32.97 -10.60 17.55
N ALA A 421 33.76 -9.67 18.12
CA ALA A 421 33.58 -9.17 19.48
C ALA A 421 33.07 -7.72 19.60
N TYR A 422 32.71 -7.07 18.49
CA TYR A 422 32.19 -5.69 18.48
C TYR A 422 30.66 -5.47 18.56
N PRO A 423 29.76 -6.48 18.50
CA PRO A 423 28.35 -6.23 18.77
C PRO A 423 28.02 -5.94 20.25
N ASN A 424 28.84 -6.43 21.21
CA ASN A 424 28.52 -6.37 22.65
C ASN A 424 29.03 -5.10 23.37
N THR A 425 30.00 -4.39 22.80
CA THR A 425 30.50 -3.10 23.35
C THR A 425 29.71 -1.90 22.84
N VAL A 426 29.21 -1.96 21.59
CA VAL A 426 28.29 -0.95 21.03
C VAL A 426 26.90 -1.04 21.69
N ALA A 427 26.43 -2.27 21.95
CA ALA A 427 25.20 -2.48 22.71
C ALA A 427 25.27 -1.92 24.14
N ALA A 428 26.44 -1.96 24.80
CA ALA A 428 26.62 -1.44 26.16
C ALA A 428 26.61 0.11 26.21
N ILE A 429 27.17 0.78 25.20
CA ILE A 429 27.18 2.25 25.09
C ILE A 429 25.79 2.79 24.71
N LEU A 430 25.08 2.09 23.81
CA LEU A 430 23.68 2.40 23.46
C LEU A 430 22.71 2.14 24.62
N THR A 431 23.03 1.17 25.49
CA THR A 431 22.26 0.89 26.71
C THR A 431 22.47 1.98 27.78
N ALA A 432 23.65 2.60 27.85
CA ALA A 432 23.92 3.71 28.75
C ALA A 432 23.19 5.01 28.33
N LEU A 433 23.08 5.30 27.03
CA LEU A 433 22.27 6.42 26.50
C LEU A 433 20.76 6.20 26.74
N ARG A 434 20.28 4.95 26.60
CA ARG A 434 18.88 4.55 26.84
C ARG A 434 18.40 4.79 28.28
N GLN A 435 19.31 4.77 29.26
CA GLN A 435 18.94 4.88 30.68
C GLN A 435 18.90 6.32 31.20
N THR A 436 19.47 7.30 30.48
CA THR A 436 19.54 8.70 30.94
C THR A 436 18.70 9.69 30.14
N THR A 437 18.42 9.44 28.84
CA THR A 437 17.74 10.45 27.98
C THR A 437 16.46 9.97 27.28
N GLY A 438 16.14 8.68 27.33
CA GLY A 438 14.81 8.19 26.96
C GLY A 438 14.45 8.11 25.47
N VAL A 439 15.30 8.51 24.51
CA VAL A 439 15.30 8.09 23.09
C VAL A 439 16.63 8.53 22.46
N ASP A 440 17.26 7.70 21.62
CA ASP A 440 18.02 8.23 20.49
C ASP A 440 18.06 7.29 19.27
N VAL A 441 17.90 7.86 18.07
CA VAL A 441 17.91 7.19 16.76
C VAL A 441 18.73 8.08 15.83
N PRO A 442 19.80 7.57 15.17
CA PRO A 442 20.64 8.40 14.32
C PRO A 442 19.88 8.91 13.09
N GLU A 443 20.41 10.00 12.53
CA GLU A 443 19.80 10.77 11.45
C GLU A 443 19.53 9.93 10.20
N ILE A 444 18.24 9.77 9.89
CA ILE A 444 17.79 8.84 8.85
C ILE A 444 17.85 9.56 7.49
N THR A 445 18.85 9.27 6.67
CA THR A 445 18.93 9.69 5.25
C THR A 445 18.25 8.70 4.31
N ASN A 446 18.26 7.41 4.66
CA ASN A 446 17.69 6.32 3.89
C ASN A 446 16.73 5.49 4.75
N LEU A 447 15.54 5.20 4.23
CA LEU A 447 14.52 4.40 4.91
C LEU A 447 14.22 3.14 4.09
N VAL A 448 14.52 1.96 4.64
CA VAL A 448 14.43 0.68 3.91
C VAL A 448 13.31 -0.20 4.48
N PHE A 449 12.31 -0.53 3.65
CA PHE A 449 11.24 -1.47 3.98
C PHE A 449 11.56 -2.86 3.41
N ILE A 450 12.09 -3.74 4.26
CA ILE A 450 12.40 -5.14 3.92
C ILE A 450 11.21 -6.06 4.28
N ARG A 451 10.29 -5.60 5.13
CA ARG A 451 9.11 -6.35 5.58
C ARG A 451 7.88 -5.45 5.57
N ARG A 452 6.73 -6.00 5.16
CA ARG A 452 5.45 -5.28 5.16
C ARG A 452 5.09 -4.79 6.57
N VAL A 453 4.83 -3.49 6.69
CA VAL A 453 4.28 -2.86 7.89
C VAL A 453 2.75 -2.97 7.83
N ARG A 454 2.14 -3.55 8.86
CA ARG A 454 0.67 -3.79 8.90
C ARG A 454 -0.13 -2.65 9.53
N SER A 455 0.53 -1.60 10.01
CA SER A 455 -0.10 -0.46 10.69
C SER A 455 0.23 0.84 9.99
N ARG A 456 -0.81 1.59 9.60
CA ARG A 456 -0.70 2.93 9.02
C ARG A 456 -0.02 3.91 9.98
N ILE A 457 -0.40 3.89 11.26
CA ILE A 457 0.17 4.78 12.28
C ILE A 457 1.68 4.55 12.39
N LEU A 458 2.12 3.30 12.38
CA LEU A 458 3.54 2.96 12.43
C LEU A 458 4.28 3.42 11.16
N TYR A 459 3.65 3.31 9.99
CA TYR A 459 4.21 3.79 8.72
C TYR A 459 4.36 5.33 8.70
N GLU A 460 3.33 6.07 9.11
CA GLU A 460 3.38 7.54 9.21
C GLU A 460 4.40 8.00 10.28
N GLN A 461 4.51 7.28 11.40
CA GLN A 461 5.53 7.55 12.42
C GLN A 461 6.95 7.30 11.90
N MET A 462 7.15 6.26 11.10
CA MET A 462 8.44 5.98 10.46
C MET A 462 8.80 7.09 9.45
N LEU A 463 7.83 7.54 8.66
CA LEU A 463 8.01 8.62 7.71
C LEU A 463 8.29 9.96 8.41
N GLY A 464 7.50 10.31 9.42
CA GLY A 464 7.66 11.56 10.20
C GLY A 464 8.97 11.64 10.99
N ARG A 465 9.60 10.49 11.30
CA ARG A 465 10.97 10.47 11.85
C ARG A 465 12.00 10.85 10.78
N ALA A 466 11.78 10.46 9.53
CA ALA A 466 12.66 10.76 8.41
C ALA A 466 12.52 12.20 7.88
N THR A 467 11.41 12.92 8.16
CA THR A 467 11.22 14.31 7.72
C THR A 467 11.92 15.37 8.56
N ARG A 468 12.62 14.98 9.64
CA ARG A 468 13.41 15.93 10.43
C ARG A 468 14.60 16.43 9.62
N LEU A 469 14.68 17.75 9.46
CA LEU A 469 15.81 18.45 8.87
C LEU A 469 17.01 18.31 9.81
N CYS A 470 18.17 17.96 9.25
CA CYS A 470 19.43 18.03 9.97
C CYS A 470 20.40 18.95 9.22
N PRO A 471 20.86 20.05 9.85
CA PRO A 471 21.86 20.95 9.27
C PRO A 471 23.29 20.38 9.25
N GLU A 472 23.61 19.36 10.06
CA GLU A 472 24.98 18.80 10.17
C GLU A 472 25.37 17.94 8.96
N ILE A 473 24.37 17.37 8.27
CA ILE A 473 24.54 16.52 7.08
C ILE A 473 23.91 17.13 5.80
N ASP A 474 23.54 18.42 5.85
CA ASP A 474 22.88 19.16 4.76
C ASP A 474 21.67 18.42 4.14
N LYS A 475 20.78 17.93 5.01
CA LYS A 475 19.68 17.06 4.60
C LYS A 475 18.53 17.84 3.98
N GLU A 476 18.52 17.93 2.66
CA GLU A 476 17.42 18.49 1.87
C GLU A 476 16.34 17.46 1.50
N PHE A 477 16.71 16.19 1.38
CA PHE A 477 15.81 15.09 1.01
C PHE A 477 16.16 13.79 1.74
N PHE A 478 15.26 12.82 1.72
CA PHE A 478 15.51 11.45 2.21
C PHE A 478 15.01 10.45 1.17
N ARG A 479 15.63 9.26 1.13
CA ARG A 479 15.29 8.21 0.15
C ARG A 479 14.53 7.07 0.82
N ILE A 480 13.52 6.54 0.13
CA ILE A 480 12.76 5.36 0.58
C ILE A 480 13.06 4.21 -0.36
N PHE A 481 13.53 3.11 0.20
CA PHE A 481 13.76 1.85 -0.50
C PHE A 481 12.70 0.85 -0.07
N ASP A 482 11.79 0.53 -0.98
CA ASP A 482 10.65 -0.32 -0.68
C ASP A 482 10.76 -1.65 -1.42
N ALA A 483 11.21 -2.69 -0.70
CA ALA A 483 11.39 -4.03 -1.27
C ALA A 483 10.09 -4.86 -1.23
N VAL A 484 9.02 -4.34 -0.62
CA VAL A 484 7.76 -5.08 -0.36
C VAL A 484 6.52 -4.39 -0.93
N ASP A 485 6.74 -3.36 -1.74
CA ASP A 485 5.71 -2.56 -2.43
C ASP A 485 4.64 -2.05 -1.45
N LEU A 486 5.11 -1.48 -0.35
CA LEU A 486 4.33 -0.87 0.73
C LEU A 486 3.77 0.51 0.34
N TYR A 487 4.53 1.30 -0.43
CA TYR A 487 4.13 2.62 -0.89
C TYR A 487 2.90 2.54 -1.79
N ALA A 488 2.89 1.65 -2.79
CA ALA A 488 1.73 1.47 -3.67
C ALA A 488 0.46 1.03 -2.89
N ALA A 489 0.64 0.30 -1.79
CA ALA A 489 -0.47 -0.13 -0.94
C ALA A 489 -1.01 0.96 0.00
N LEU A 490 -0.26 2.05 0.22
CA LEU A 490 -0.57 3.11 1.20
C LEU A 490 -0.59 4.52 0.58
N GLU A 491 -0.44 4.64 -0.74
CA GLU A 491 -0.41 5.91 -1.48
C GLU A 491 -1.68 6.74 -1.27
N ASP A 492 -2.84 6.10 -1.24
CA ASP A 492 -4.15 6.75 -1.00
C ASP A 492 -4.30 7.31 0.43
N HIS A 493 -3.40 6.93 1.34
CA HIS A 493 -3.50 7.24 2.76
C HIS A 493 -2.29 8.02 3.31
N THR A 494 -1.31 8.35 2.46
CA THR A 494 -0.16 9.17 2.85
C THR A 494 -0.29 10.60 2.33
N THR A 495 0.07 11.56 3.17
CA THR A 495 0.07 12.99 2.81
C THR A 495 1.31 13.40 2.01
N MET A 496 2.34 12.54 1.94
CA MET A 496 3.63 12.85 1.31
C MET A 496 3.76 12.14 -0.04
N LYS A 497 3.91 12.91 -1.13
CA LYS A 497 4.02 12.41 -2.50
C LYS A 497 5.49 12.41 -2.98
N PRO A 498 5.96 11.38 -3.69
CA PRO A 498 7.32 11.29 -4.20
C PRO A 498 7.55 12.29 -5.33
N VAL A 499 8.73 12.91 -5.33
CA VAL A 499 9.12 13.94 -6.30
C VAL A 499 9.76 13.34 -7.56
N VAL A 500 10.21 12.07 -7.52
CA VAL A 500 10.86 11.39 -8.65
C VAL A 500 10.27 10.01 -8.89
N THR A 501 9.58 9.84 -10.01
CA THR A 501 9.03 8.58 -10.52
C THR A 501 9.97 7.97 -11.56
N ARG A 502 10.88 7.09 -11.14
CA ARG A 502 11.57 6.18 -12.09
C ARG A 502 11.59 4.74 -11.56
N PRO A 503 11.01 3.78 -12.30
CA PRO A 503 10.92 2.39 -11.86
C PRO A 503 12.16 1.61 -12.28
N THR A 504 12.46 0.54 -11.52
CA THR A 504 13.50 -0.49 -11.71
C THR A 504 14.92 -0.14 -11.26
N PHE A 505 15.12 -0.15 -9.94
CA PHE A 505 16.43 -0.39 -9.32
C PHE A 505 16.58 -1.88 -9.02
N SER A 506 17.70 -2.50 -9.40
CA SER A 506 17.99 -3.89 -9.02
C SER A 506 18.68 -3.97 -7.66
N PHE A 507 18.51 -5.09 -6.94
CA PHE A 507 19.12 -5.31 -5.62
C PHE A 507 20.65 -5.24 -5.65
N VAL A 508 21.27 -5.55 -6.80
CA VAL A 508 22.72 -5.46 -7.02
C VAL A 508 23.17 -4.00 -7.09
N GLN A 509 22.41 -3.15 -7.80
CA GLN A 509 22.69 -1.71 -7.87
C GLN A 509 22.47 -1.02 -6.52
N LEU A 510 21.51 -1.48 -5.72
CA LEU A 510 21.29 -1.01 -4.35
C LEU A 510 22.50 -1.32 -3.45
N ALA A 511 23.05 -2.53 -3.55
CA ALA A 511 24.24 -2.92 -2.79
C ALA A 511 25.49 -2.12 -3.22
N GLU A 512 25.65 -1.86 -4.51
CA GLU A 512 26.74 -1.01 -5.03
C GLU A 512 26.60 0.46 -4.63
N GLU A 513 25.39 1.03 -4.58
CA GLU A 513 25.19 2.41 -4.11
C GLU A 513 25.36 2.55 -2.60
N ILE A 514 24.87 1.61 -1.81
CA ILE A 514 25.09 1.62 -0.34
C ILE A 514 26.59 1.55 -0.04
N ALA A 515 27.35 0.74 -0.79
CA ALA A 515 28.81 0.68 -0.67
C ALA A 515 29.50 1.99 -1.10
N ARG A 516 28.95 2.75 -2.06
CA ARG A 516 29.49 4.06 -2.47
C ARG A 516 29.20 5.19 -1.48
N VAL A 517 28.11 5.11 -0.72
CA VAL A 517 27.78 6.13 0.29
C VAL A 517 28.75 6.11 1.47
N GLU A 518 29.45 4.98 1.72
CA GLU A 518 30.54 4.93 2.72
C GLU A 518 31.81 5.68 2.29
N ASP A 519 31.99 5.99 0.99
CA ASP A 519 33.18 6.68 0.46
C ASP A 519 33.01 8.20 0.27
N GLU A 520 31.79 8.76 0.37
CA GLU A 520 31.52 10.20 0.18
C GLU A 520 30.93 10.92 1.42
N ALA A 521 31.01 10.30 2.62
CA ALA A 521 30.60 10.90 3.89
C ALA A 521 31.77 11.37 4.76
#